data_AF-A0A2T2W288-F1
#
_entry.id   AF-A0A2T2W288-F1
#
_cell.length_a   1.000
_cell.length_b   1.000
_cell.length_c   1.000
_cell.angle_alpha   90.00
_cell.angle_beta   90.00
_cell.angle_gamma   90.00
#
_symmetry.space_group_name_H-M   'P 1'
#
loop_
_entity.id
_entity.type
_entity.pdbx_description
1 polymer ?
#
loop_
_entity_poly.entity_id
_entity_poly.type
_entity_poly.pdbx_seq_one_letter_code
_entity_poly.pdbx_strand_id
1 'polypeptide(L)'
;SLWTWVQQVGQRAEAALAEALDAQASGETVTPELIDDALAALPLAIGADGVMVPFRPNPKTPAGQVQWREVKVGILARLGSRMTRAGEGVPQLLRRRLVAVLGTIDEFIPPLQLEATRQGVDTAPLVVWLSDGGRGFWRVYRTCFASAVAVLDFFHAASHLARATQALFDTLTSAEAQAWFRRWRHLLRHGQAHRVRQTLTQLIHWPGWSASAFATLLQVQAYFQRHHQHTRYQTFDRLGLPLGSGMVESACKWLIQQRFKGVGMRWSEDGFNHLLLLRLAWANGRFDDLFPSVPKSLTDPSPNL
;
A
#
# COMPACT_ATOMS: atom_id res chain seq x y z
N SER A 1 -31.09 -13.94 -10.12
CA SER A 1 -30.74 -12.55 -10.47
C SER A 1 -29.24 -12.34 -10.31
N LEU A 2 -28.66 -11.28 -10.89
CA LEU A 2 -27.23 -10.95 -10.71
C LEU A 2 -26.85 -10.81 -9.24
N TRP A 3 -27.76 -10.31 -8.39
CA TRP A 3 -27.55 -10.19 -6.96
C TRP A 3 -27.33 -11.55 -6.28
N THR A 4 -28.21 -12.52 -6.52
CA THR A 4 -28.09 -13.88 -5.96
C THR A 4 -26.78 -14.54 -6.39
N TRP A 5 -26.37 -14.30 -7.64
CA TRP A 5 -25.11 -14.80 -8.18
C TRP A 5 -23.90 -14.21 -7.45
N VAL A 6 -23.87 -12.91 -7.19
CA VAL A 6 -22.78 -12.27 -6.42
C VAL A 6 -22.69 -12.88 -5.02
N GLN A 7 -23.82 -13.15 -4.38
CA GLN A 7 -23.82 -13.82 -3.07
C GLN A 7 -23.23 -15.24 -3.15
N GLN A 8 -23.73 -16.06 -4.08
CA GLN A 8 -23.30 -17.46 -4.20
C GLN A 8 -21.83 -17.62 -4.60
N VAL A 9 -21.34 -16.83 -5.56
CA VAL A 9 -19.93 -16.90 -5.97
C VAL A 9 -19.04 -16.23 -4.92
N GLY A 10 -19.51 -15.14 -4.31
CA GLY A 10 -18.81 -14.47 -3.22
C GLY A 10 -18.57 -15.39 -2.03
N GLN A 11 -19.58 -16.13 -1.60
CA GLN A 11 -19.46 -17.14 -0.54
C GLN A 11 -18.45 -18.24 -0.88
N ARG A 12 -18.43 -18.69 -2.14
CA ARG A 12 -17.43 -19.67 -2.60
C ARG A 12 -16.01 -19.10 -2.58
N ALA A 13 -15.83 -17.85 -3.02
CA ALA A 13 -14.53 -17.18 -2.96
C ALA A 13 -14.06 -16.96 -1.51
N GLU A 14 -15.00 -16.65 -0.61
CA GLU A 14 -14.73 -16.49 0.82
C GLU A 14 -14.33 -17.82 1.46
N ALA A 15 -15.06 -18.91 1.19
CA ALA A 15 -14.74 -20.25 1.67
C ALA A 15 -13.37 -20.73 1.14
N ALA A 16 -13.08 -20.51 -0.15
CA ALA A 16 -11.79 -20.88 -0.74
C ALA A 16 -10.62 -20.08 -0.15
N LEU A 17 -10.84 -18.80 0.18
CA LEU A 17 -9.83 -18.00 0.89
C LEU A 17 -9.63 -18.53 2.31
N ALA A 18 -10.70 -18.80 3.05
CA ALA A 18 -10.64 -19.34 4.40
C ALA A 18 -9.88 -20.68 4.43
N GLU A 19 -10.21 -21.61 3.54
CA GLU A 19 -9.52 -22.90 3.40
C GLU A 19 -8.01 -22.71 3.14
N ALA A 20 -7.64 -21.79 2.23
CA ALA A 20 -6.23 -21.51 1.96
C ALA A 20 -5.50 -20.89 3.17
N LEU A 21 -6.19 -20.09 3.97
CA LEU A 21 -5.63 -19.50 5.20
C LEU A 21 -5.49 -20.55 6.30
N ASP A 22 -6.45 -21.47 6.43
CA ASP A 22 -6.40 -22.57 7.40
C ASP A 22 -5.28 -23.56 7.06
N ALA A 23 -5.10 -23.89 5.78
CA ALA A 23 -3.98 -24.71 5.30
C ALA A 23 -2.62 -24.04 5.63
N GLN A 24 -2.48 -22.74 5.32
CA GLN A 24 -1.28 -21.98 5.68
C GLN A 24 -1.04 -21.96 7.21
N ALA A 25 -2.07 -21.74 8.01
CA ALA A 25 -1.98 -21.71 9.47
C ALA A 25 -1.60 -23.09 10.05
N SER A 26 -1.97 -24.16 9.37
CA SER A 26 -1.61 -25.55 9.70
C SER A 26 -0.19 -25.94 9.26
N GLY A 27 0.54 -25.03 8.60
CA GLY A 27 1.90 -25.26 8.12
C GLY A 27 1.97 -25.99 6.78
N GLU A 28 0.87 -26.10 6.05
CA GLU A 28 0.90 -26.64 4.69
C GLU A 28 1.72 -25.74 3.77
N THR A 29 2.45 -26.37 2.84
CA THR A 29 3.30 -25.64 1.91
C THR A 29 2.44 -24.92 0.87
N VAL A 30 2.41 -23.60 0.92
CA VAL A 30 1.78 -22.78 -0.12
C VAL A 30 2.62 -22.86 -1.39
N THR A 31 2.05 -23.41 -2.45
CA THR A 31 2.73 -23.50 -3.75
C THR A 31 2.80 -22.13 -4.43
N PRO A 32 3.99 -21.64 -4.82
CA PRO A 32 4.12 -20.42 -5.60
C PRO A 32 3.39 -20.52 -6.94
N GLU A 33 2.85 -19.40 -7.43
CA GLU A 33 2.35 -19.32 -8.79
C GLU A 33 3.51 -19.48 -9.78
N LEU A 34 3.24 -20.20 -10.87
CA LEU A 34 4.13 -20.23 -12.00
C LEU A 34 4.24 -18.82 -12.61
N ILE A 35 5.46 -18.30 -12.60
CA ILE A 35 5.89 -17.09 -13.28
C ILE A 35 7.10 -17.45 -14.14
N ASP A 36 7.26 -16.79 -15.29
CA ASP A 36 8.44 -17.02 -16.12
C ASP A 36 9.74 -16.57 -15.42
N ASP A 37 10.86 -17.15 -15.83
CA ASP A 37 12.17 -16.90 -15.22
C ASP A 37 12.58 -15.43 -15.28
N ALA A 38 12.18 -14.72 -16.34
CA ALA A 38 12.49 -13.30 -16.50
C ALA A 38 11.77 -12.44 -15.45
N LEU A 39 10.49 -12.72 -15.16
CA LEU A 39 9.74 -12.08 -14.09
C LEU A 39 10.24 -12.51 -12.71
N ALA A 40 10.59 -13.79 -12.52
CA ALA A 40 11.11 -14.32 -11.25
C ALA A 40 12.42 -13.63 -10.84
N ALA A 41 13.26 -13.29 -11.82
CA ALA A 41 14.52 -12.57 -11.64
C ALA A 41 14.37 -11.07 -11.31
N LEU A 42 13.15 -10.52 -11.30
CA LEU A 42 12.92 -9.12 -10.94
C LEU A 42 12.69 -8.95 -9.43
N PRO A 43 13.10 -7.81 -8.83
CA PRO A 43 12.74 -7.47 -7.46
C PRO A 43 11.23 -7.49 -7.23
N LEU A 44 10.80 -7.92 -6.04
CA LEU A 44 9.41 -7.91 -5.60
C LEU A 44 9.16 -6.69 -4.71
N ALA A 45 8.30 -5.77 -5.16
CA ALA A 45 7.82 -4.67 -4.35
C ALA A 45 6.48 -5.00 -3.70
N ILE A 46 6.35 -4.68 -2.42
CA ILE A 46 5.16 -4.85 -1.61
C ILE A 46 4.80 -3.48 -1.03
N GLY A 47 3.55 -3.06 -1.21
CA GLY A 47 3.01 -1.86 -0.60
C GLY A 47 1.68 -2.14 0.09
N ALA A 48 1.41 -1.47 1.20
CA ALA A 48 0.14 -1.58 1.91
C ALA A 48 -0.37 -0.23 2.41
N ASP A 49 -1.68 -0.03 2.31
CA ASP A 49 -2.37 1.20 2.72
C ASP A 49 -3.83 0.90 3.10
N GLY A 50 -4.53 1.89 3.68
CA GLY A 50 -5.91 1.80 4.14
C GLY A 50 -6.79 2.83 3.44
N VAL A 51 -8.05 2.47 3.18
CA VAL A 51 -9.02 3.40 2.60
C VAL A 51 -10.40 3.26 3.22
N MET A 52 -11.02 4.40 3.52
CA MET A 52 -12.33 4.45 4.15
C MET A 52 -13.47 4.21 3.14
N VAL A 53 -14.36 3.29 3.48
CA VAL A 53 -15.56 2.94 2.71
C VAL A 53 -16.83 3.17 3.55
N PRO A 54 -17.93 3.67 2.96
CA PRO A 54 -19.18 3.91 3.68
C PRO A 54 -20.03 2.64 3.84
N PHE A 55 -20.34 2.30 5.08
CA PHE A 55 -21.20 1.17 5.46
C PHE A 55 -22.50 1.64 6.10
N ARG A 56 -23.51 0.77 6.03
CA ARG A 56 -24.76 0.92 6.78
C ARG A 56 -24.49 0.73 8.28
N PRO A 57 -25.20 1.46 9.15
CA PRO A 57 -25.04 1.28 10.60
C PRO A 57 -25.64 -0.03 11.10
N ASN A 58 -26.64 -0.57 10.39
CA ASN A 58 -27.22 -1.88 10.64
C ASN A 58 -27.26 -2.67 9.31
N PRO A 59 -26.82 -3.94 9.27
CA PRO A 59 -26.81 -4.73 8.03
C PRO A 59 -28.18 -4.80 7.33
N LYS A 60 -29.27 -4.85 8.11
CA LYS A 60 -30.62 -5.09 7.61
C LYS A 60 -31.36 -3.82 7.16
N THR A 61 -30.92 -2.63 7.56
CA THR A 61 -31.64 -1.37 7.26
C THR A 61 -30.69 -0.27 6.76
N PRO A 62 -31.13 0.57 5.80
CA PRO A 62 -30.33 1.71 5.34
C PRO A 62 -30.46 2.94 6.27
N ALA A 63 -31.36 2.87 7.26
CA ALA A 63 -31.64 3.96 8.19
C ALA A 63 -30.47 4.21 9.15
N GLY A 64 -30.20 5.47 9.45
CA GLY A 64 -29.14 5.91 10.35
C GLY A 64 -27.92 6.53 9.65
N GLN A 65 -26.93 6.88 10.47
CA GLN A 65 -25.70 7.55 10.02
C GLN A 65 -24.73 6.57 9.35
N VAL A 66 -23.99 7.07 8.37
CA VAL A 66 -22.97 6.28 7.66
C VAL A 66 -21.84 5.92 8.62
N GLN A 67 -21.45 4.65 8.63
CA GLN A 67 -20.26 4.20 9.33
C GLN A 67 -19.11 4.09 8.34
N TRP A 68 -18.04 4.86 8.58
CA TRP A 68 -16.83 4.76 7.78
C TRP A 68 -15.94 3.67 8.38
N ARG A 69 -15.69 2.62 7.59
CA ARG A 69 -14.77 1.53 7.97
C ARG A 69 -13.60 1.50 7.02
N GLU A 70 -12.42 1.20 7.56
CA GLU A 70 -11.20 1.12 6.79
C GLU A 70 -11.05 -0.27 6.16
N VAL A 71 -10.77 -0.29 4.86
CA VAL A 71 -10.36 -1.48 4.11
C VAL A 71 -8.85 -1.40 3.92
N LYS A 72 -8.15 -2.43 4.36
CA LYS A 72 -6.69 -2.56 4.17
C LYS A 72 -6.43 -3.17 2.81
N VAL A 73 -5.48 -2.60 2.08
CA VAL A 73 -5.13 -3.00 0.72
C VAL A 73 -3.64 -3.24 0.67
N GLY A 74 -3.25 -4.39 0.13
CA GLY A 74 -1.87 -4.74 -0.22
C GLY A 74 -1.73 -4.86 -1.72
N ILE A 75 -0.56 -4.49 -2.24
CA ILE A 75 -0.16 -4.73 -3.62
C ILE A 75 1.23 -5.34 -3.63
N LEU A 76 1.39 -6.40 -4.41
CA LEU A 76 2.67 -7.01 -4.75
C LEU A 76 2.90 -6.83 -6.25
N ALA A 77 4.11 -6.48 -6.66
CA ALA A 77 4.45 -6.34 -8.08
C ALA A 77 5.94 -6.58 -8.31
N ARG A 78 6.27 -7.13 -9.48
CA ARG A 78 7.65 -7.23 -9.97
C ARG A 78 8.10 -5.88 -10.54
N LEU A 79 9.29 -5.44 -10.13
CA LEU A 79 9.87 -4.17 -10.56
C LEU A 79 10.64 -4.37 -11.88
N GLY A 80 9.96 -4.14 -12.99
CA GLY A 80 10.54 -4.17 -14.33
C GLY A 80 10.82 -2.78 -14.88
N SER A 81 11.18 -2.74 -16.16
CA SER A 81 11.33 -1.50 -16.92
C SER A 81 10.71 -1.67 -18.31
N ARG A 82 10.29 -0.55 -18.90
CA ARG A 82 9.88 -0.47 -20.31
C ARG A 82 10.61 0.65 -21.01
N MET A 83 10.82 0.50 -22.30
CA MET A 83 11.36 1.57 -23.13
C MET A 83 10.24 2.51 -23.58
N THR A 84 10.44 3.81 -23.43
CA THR A 84 9.56 4.82 -24.03
C THR A 84 9.81 4.93 -25.52
N ARG A 85 8.91 5.62 -26.24
CA ARG A 85 9.11 5.96 -27.67
C ARG A 85 10.37 6.80 -27.91
N ALA A 86 10.86 7.49 -26.87
CA ALA A 86 12.09 8.28 -26.91
C ALA A 86 13.36 7.43 -26.62
N GLY A 87 13.22 6.12 -26.42
CA GLY A 87 14.34 5.25 -26.09
C GLY A 87 14.81 5.35 -24.64
N GLU A 88 13.98 5.88 -23.73
CA GLU A 88 14.32 5.97 -22.31
C GLU A 88 13.72 4.79 -21.54
N GLY A 89 14.53 4.11 -20.73
CA GLY A 89 14.05 3.08 -19.81
C GLY A 89 13.31 3.70 -18.62
N VAL A 90 12.01 3.43 -18.49
CA VAL A 90 11.19 3.89 -17.36
C VAL A 90 10.73 2.71 -16.51
N PRO A 91 10.63 2.86 -15.18
CA PRO A 91 10.11 1.82 -14.31
C PRO A 91 8.70 1.36 -14.72
N GLN A 92 8.44 0.06 -14.60
CA GLN A 92 7.13 -0.53 -14.84
C GLN A 92 6.82 -1.57 -13.77
N LEU A 93 5.59 -1.54 -13.25
CA LEU A 93 5.08 -2.60 -12.39
C LEU A 93 4.58 -3.74 -13.27
N LEU A 94 5.19 -4.91 -13.12
CA LEU A 94 4.80 -6.14 -13.79
C LEU A 94 4.16 -7.09 -12.77
N ARG A 95 3.34 -8.03 -13.25
CA ARG A 95 2.68 -9.08 -12.43
C ARG A 95 2.12 -8.54 -11.10
N ARG A 96 1.14 -7.64 -11.19
CA ARG A 96 0.48 -7.10 -9.99
C ARG A 96 -0.41 -8.16 -9.34
N ARG A 97 -0.39 -8.19 -8.01
CA ARG A 97 -1.33 -8.92 -7.16
C ARG A 97 -1.84 -8.02 -6.08
N LEU A 98 -3.13 -8.09 -5.84
CA LEU A 98 -3.85 -7.29 -4.87
C LEU A 98 -4.39 -8.19 -3.77
N VAL A 99 -4.32 -7.68 -2.56
CA VAL A 99 -4.95 -8.23 -1.37
C VAL A 99 -5.79 -7.11 -0.78
N ALA A 100 -7.01 -7.40 -0.34
CA ALA A 100 -7.79 -6.42 0.40
C ALA A 100 -8.68 -7.09 1.44
N VAL A 101 -8.74 -6.47 2.63
CA VAL A 101 -9.48 -7.00 3.78
C VAL A 101 -10.23 -5.86 4.46
N LEU A 102 -11.54 -6.03 4.65
CA LEU A 102 -12.33 -5.23 5.58
C LEU A 102 -12.10 -5.80 6.99
N GLY A 103 -11.20 -5.21 7.75
CA GLY A 103 -10.84 -5.76 9.05
C GLY A 103 -9.67 -5.04 9.70
N THR A 104 -9.13 -5.67 10.73
CA THR A 104 -7.95 -5.27 11.50
C THR A 104 -6.65 -5.60 10.74
N ILE A 105 -5.52 -5.11 11.27
CA ILE A 105 -4.21 -5.48 10.71
C ILE A 105 -3.93 -6.97 10.92
N ASP A 106 -4.42 -7.55 12.00
CA ASP A 106 -4.25 -8.97 12.32
C ASP A 106 -5.00 -9.87 11.33
N GLU A 107 -6.17 -9.43 10.85
CA GLU A 107 -6.91 -10.13 9.78
C GLU A 107 -6.31 -9.88 8.38
N PHE A 108 -5.56 -8.80 8.20
CA PHE A 108 -4.91 -8.47 6.92
C PHE A 108 -3.58 -9.17 6.70
N ILE A 109 -2.84 -9.49 7.78
CA ILE A 109 -1.53 -10.13 7.71
C ILE A 109 -1.58 -11.50 7.00
N PRO A 110 -2.46 -12.45 7.38
CA PRO A 110 -2.44 -13.78 6.79
C PRO A 110 -2.72 -13.80 5.28
N PRO A 111 -3.73 -13.07 4.75
CA PRO A 111 -3.95 -12.96 3.30
C PRO A 111 -2.76 -12.33 2.55
N LEU A 112 -2.08 -11.35 3.15
CA LEU A 112 -0.91 -10.74 2.54
C LEU A 112 0.29 -11.70 2.50
N GLN A 113 0.52 -12.47 3.56
CA GLN A 113 1.55 -13.51 3.60
C GLN A 113 1.25 -14.59 2.57
N LEU A 114 0.00 -15.07 2.50
CA LEU A 114 -0.43 -16.07 1.51
C LEU A 114 -0.11 -15.60 0.09
N GLU A 115 -0.46 -14.35 -0.24
CA GLU A 115 -0.18 -13.81 -1.56
C GLU A 115 1.32 -13.58 -1.79
N ALA A 116 2.08 -13.18 -0.77
CA ALA A 116 3.53 -13.04 -0.86
C ALA A 116 4.22 -14.38 -1.16
N THR A 117 3.83 -15.45 -0.48
CA THR A 117 4.34 -16.80 -0.75
C THR A 117 3.96 -17.26 -2.15
N ARG A 118 2.70 -17.02 -2.57
CA ARG A 118 2.26 -17.28 -3.96
C ARG A 118 3.08 -16.52 -5.00
N GLN A 119 3.56 -15.32 -4.68
CA GLN A 119 4.41 -14.53 -5.58
C GLN A 119 5.91 -14.81 -5.44
N GLY A 120 6.31 -15.82 -4.66
CA GLY A 120 7.71 -16.22 -4.50
C GLY A 120 8.54 -15.18 -3.75
N VAL A 121 8.01 -14.65 -2.65
CA VAL A 121 8.73 -13.68 -1.80
C VAL A 121 10.08 -14.22 -1.30
N ASP A 122 10.15 -15.52 -0.98
CA ASP A 122 11.37 -16.16 -0.46
C ASP A 122 12.44 -16.42 -1.53
N THR A 123 12.04 -16.47 -2.81
CA THR A 123 12.94 -16.70 -3.95
C THR A 123 13.24 -15.43 -4.73
N ALA A 124 12.59 -14.31 -4.42
CA ALA A 124 12.85 -13.05 -5.06
C ALA A 124 14.27 -12.54 -4.74
N PRO A 125 15.02 -12.04 -5.74
CA PRO A 125 16.40 -11.58 -5.52
C PRO A 125 16.49 -10.37 -4.60
N LEU A 126 15.40 -9.60 -4.51
CA LEU A 126 15.25 -8.47 -3.60
C LEU A 126 13.77 -8.27 -3.30
N VAL A 127 13.43 -8.12 -2.01
CA VAL A 127 12.09 -7.73 -1.56
C VAL A 127 12.14 -6.30 -1.05
N VAL A 128 11.19 -5.47 -1.49
CA VAL A 128 11.08 -4.06 -1.12
C VAL A 128 9.73 -3.82 -0.46
N TRP A 129 9.72 -3.18 0.70
CA TRP A 129 8.50 -2.74 1.38
C TRP A 129 8.32 -1.22 1.23
N LEU A 130 7.15 -0.76 0.79
CA LEU A 130 6.80 0.65 0.60
C LEU A 130 5.64 1.05 1.50
N SER A 131 5.80 2.09 2.30
CA SER A 131 4.73 2.61 3.17
C SER A 131 4.95 4.08 3.54
N ASP A 132 3.86 4.80 3.81
CA ASP A 132 3.79 6.22 4.13
C ASP A 132 4.34 6.63 5.52
N GLY A 133 4.47 5.67 6.45
CA GLY A 133 4.84 5.96 7.84
C GLY A 133 3.77 5.59 8.88
N GLY A 134 2.57 5.19 8.45
CA GLY A 134 1.47 4.83 9.34
C GLY A 134 1.81 3.65 10.26
N ARG A 135 1.63 3.81 11.57
CA ARG A 135 2.04 2.80 12.59
C ARG A 135 1.51 1.39 12.30
N GLY A 136 0.29 1.27 11.75
CA GLY A 136 -0.37 0.01 11.41
C GLY A 136 0.40 -0.80 10.36
N PHE A 137 0.70 -0.21 9.20
CA PHE A 137 1.40 -0.92 8.11
C PHE A 137 2.87 -1.18 8.42
N TRP A 138 3.51 -0.36 9.25
CA TRP A 138 4.85 -0.68 9.75
C TRP A 138 4.84 -1.87 10.74
N ARG A 139 3.72 -2.20 11.38
CA ARG A 139 3.57 -3.46 12.12
C ARG A 139 3.58 -4.64 11.14
N VAL A 140 2.85 -4.55 10.03
CA VAL A 140 2.84 -5.58 8.98
C VAL A 140 4.25 -5.85 8.47
N TYR A 141 5.01 -4.80 8.13
CA TYR A 141 6.42 -4.92 7.75
C TYR A 141 7.24 -5.69 8.79
N ARG A 142 7.19 -5.28 10.07
CA ARG A 142 7.98 -5.93 11.13
C ARG A 142 7.58 -7.38 11.36
N THR A 143 6.30 -7.71 11.19
CA THR A 143 5.79 -9.07 11.41
C THR A 143 6.12 -9.99 10.23
N CYS A 144 6.03 -9.50 9.00
CA CYS A 144 6.01 -10.37 7.81
C CYS A 144 7.23 -10.21 6.91
N PHE A 145 7.84 -9.02 6.87
CA PHE A 145 8.81 -8.64 5.82
C PHE A 145 10.02 -7.91 6.41
N ALA A 146 10.41 -8.22 7.65
CA ALA A 146 11.49 -7.51 8.36
C ALA A 146 12.87 -7.62 7.67
N SER A 147 13.05 -8.61 6.80
CA SER A 147 14.24 -8.79 5.96
C SER A 147 14.22 -7.96 4.67
N ALA A 148 13.06 -7.41 4.27
CA ALA A 148 12.91 -6.61 3.07
C ALA A 148 13.58 -5.24 3.22
N VAL A 149 13.99 -4.65 2.09
CA VAL A 149 14.41 -3.25 2.06
C VAL A 149 13.18 -2.37 2.22
N ALA A 150 13.02 -1.77 3.40
CA ALA A 150 11.90 -0.87 3.65
C ALA A 150 12.23 0.57 3.23
N VAL A 151 11.36 1.12 2.39
CA VAL A 151 11.42 2.48 1.88
C VAL A 151 10.21 3.25 2.42
N LEU A 152 10.50 4.28 3.19
CA LEU A 152 9.48 5.25 3.59
C LEU A 152 9.09 6.08 2.37
N ASP A 153 7.81 6.37 2.17
CA ASP A 153 7.38 7.23 1.07
C ASP A 153 8.00 8.64 1.20
N PHE A 154 8.73 9.06 0.16
CA PHE A 154 9.43 10.33 0.10
C PHE A 154 8.48 11.54 0.13
N PHE A 155 7.32 11.45 -0.52
CA PHE A 155 6.35 12.54 -0.60
C PHE A 155 5.61 12.74 0.73
N HIS A 156 5.34 11.66 1.47
CA HIS A 156 4.82 11.69 2.82
C HIS A 156 5.87 12.22 3.80
N ALA A 157 7.12 11.76 3.70
CA ALA A 157 8.23 12.31 4.48
C ALA A 157 8.42 13.81 4.19
N ALA A 158 8.31 14.24 2.93
CA ALA A 158 8.33 15.65 2.55
C ALA A 158 7.14 16.42 3.14
N SER A 159 5.94 15.82 3.19
CA SER A 159 4.78 16.45 3.85
C SER A 159 5.02 16.70 5.35
N HIS A 160 5.74 15.81 6.04
CA HIS A 160 6.19 16.07 7.42
C HIS A 160 7.17 17.24 7.52
N LEU A 161 8.09 17.39 6.55
CA LEU A 161 8.97 18.55 6.47
C LEU A 161 8.21 19.85 6.18
N ALA A 162 7.15 19.79 5.37
CA ALA A 162 6.26 20.94 5.15
C ALA A 162 5.56 21.34 6.45
N ARG A 163 5.03 20.38 7.22
CA ARG A 163 4.43 20.66 8.53
C ARG A 163 5.41 21.33 9.50
N ALA A 164 6.64 20.83 9.58
CA ALA A 164 7.67 21.46 10.41
C ALA A 164 8.04 22.86 9.87
N THR A 165 8.10 23.06 8.55
CA THR A 165 8.34 24.39 7.96
C THR A 165 7.21 25.36 8.31
N GLN A 166 5.94 24.95 8.18
CA GLN A 166 4.79 25.75 8.59
C GLN A 166 4.87 26.16 10.07
N ALA A 167 5.34 25.26 10.94
CA ALA A 167 5.52 25.55 12.37
C ALA A 167 6.69 26.50 12.66
N LEU A 168 7.70 26.57 11.78
CA LEU A 168 8.86 27.45 11.94
C LEU A 168 8.60 28.89 11.49
N PHE A 169 7.79 29.06 10.44
CA PHE A 169 7.59 30.36 9.79
C PHE A 169 6.16 30.90 9.92
N ASP A 170 5.26 30.15 10.58
CA ASP A 170 3.81 30.38 10.61
C ASP A 170 3.14 30.47 9.22
N THR A 171 3.86 30.09 8.17
CA THR A 171 3.38 30.01 6.79
C THR A 171 4.25 29.08 5.94
N LEU A 172 3.67 28.54 4.86
CA LEU A 172 4.38 27.82 3.80
C LEU A 172 4.58 28.66 2.53
N THR A 173 3.98 29.84 2.47
CA THR A 173 3.94 30.63 1.23
C THR A 173 5.04 31.68 1.14
N SER A 174 5.68 32.06 2.26
CA SER A 174 6.79 33.02 2.23
C SER A 174 8.01 32.47 1.49
N ALA A 175 8.79 33.36 0.87
CA ALA A 175 9.99 32.97 0.11
C ALA A 175 11.00 32.21 0.99
N GLU A 176 11.15 32.63 2.25
CA GLU A 176 12.02 32.00 3.25
C GLU A 176 11.55 30.59 3.61
N ALA A 177 10.25 30.41 3.90
CA ALA A 177 9.67 29.11 4.21
C ALA A 177 9.83 28.14 3.03
N GLN A 178 9.56 28.60 1.81
CA GLN A 178 9.73 27.77 0.62
C GLN A 178 11.21 27.41 0.38
N ALA A 179 12.14 28.36 0.57
CA ALA A 179 13.57 28.08 0.43
C ALA A 179 14.05 27.07 1.48
N TRP A 180 13.56 27.17 2.71
CA TRP A 180 13.83 26.23 3.79
C TRP A 180 13.30 24.83 3.46
N PHE A 181 12.03 24.73 3.04
CA PHE A 181 11.41 23.47 2.65
C PHE A 181 12.13 22.80 1.47
N ARG A 182 12.47 23.57 0.43
CA ARG A 182 13.24 23.07 -0.73
C ARG A 182 14.60 22.50 -0.28
N ARG A 183 15.31 23.21 0.61
CA ARG A 183 16.59 22.75 1.17
C ARG A 183 16.43 21.44 1.93
N TRP A 184 15.45 21.33 2.83
CA TRP A 184 15.19 20.10 3.57
C TRP A 184 14.83 18.92 2.67
N ARG A 185 13.97 19.13 1.66
CA ARG A 185 13.65 18.10 0.67
C ARG A 185 14.88 17.65 -0.11
N HIS A 186 15.74 18.58 -0.51
CA HIS A 186 16.99 18.27 -1.21
C HIS A 186 17.93 17.45 -0.32
N LEU A 187 18.16 17.88 0.93
CA LEU A 187 18.97 17.13 1.89
C LEU A 187 18.44 15.70 2.08
N LEU A 188 17.12 15.56 2.27
CA LEU A 188 16.47 14.26 2.42
C LEU A 188 16.70 13.37 1.18
N ARG A 189 16.42 13.90 -0.02
CA ARG A 189 16.53 13.17 -1.29
C ARG A 189 17.95 12.69 -1.61
N HIS A 190 18.95 13.49 -1.22
CA HIS A 190 20.35 13.28 -1.60
C HIS A 190 21.21 12.77 -0.43
N GLY A 191 20.66 11.87 0.39
CA GLY A 191 21.45 11.09 1.37
C GLY A 191 21.82 11.84 2.65
N GLN A 192 21.35 13.07 2.82
CA GLN A 192 21.66 13.93 3.98
C GLN A 192 20.52 13.95 5.01
N ALA A 193 19.74 12.86 5.12
CA ALA A 193 18.67 12.69 6.11
C ALA A 193 19.16 12.88 7.56
N HIS A 194 20.43 12.58 7.85
CA HIS A 194 21.03 12.84 9.16
C HIS A 194 21.08 14.35 9.50
N ARG A 195 21.35 15.22 8.52
CA ARG A 195 21.36 16.68 8.72
C ARG A 195 19.96 17.19 9.05
N VAL A 196 18.95 16.69 8.34
CA VAL A 196 17.54 16.99 8.63
C VAL A 196 17.19 16.63 10.08
N ARG A 197 17.57 15.43 10.54
CA ARG A 197 17.35 15.01 11.93
C ARG A 197 18.10 15.88 12.94
N GLN A 198 19.37 16.22 12.67
CA GLN A 198 20.16 17.10 13.54
C GLN A 198 19.52 18.48 13.65
N THR A 199 19.09 19.08 12.53
CA THR A 199 18.39 20.37 12.54
C THR A 199 17.07 20.28 13.32
N LEU A 200 16.27 19.23 13.12
CA LEU A 200 15.04 19.03 13.91
C LEU A 200 15.34 18.91 15.42
N THR A 201 16.39 18.17 15.79
CA THR A 201 16.83 18.07 17.20
C THR A 201 17.29 19.43 17.74
N GLN A 202 17.99 20.25 16.97
CA GLN A 202 18.37 21.60 17.41
C GLN A 202 17.14 22.49 17.61
N LEU A 203 16.19 22.45 16.68
CA LEU A 203 14.97 23.25 16.73
C LEU A 203 14.13 22.95 17.97
N ILE A 204 13.97 21.69 18.38
CA ILE A 204 13.21 21.36 19.60
C ILE A 204 13.88 21.84 20.89
N HIS A 205 15.18 22.15 20.89
CA HIS A 205 15.87 22.71 22.06
C HIS A 205 15.91 24.25 22.03
N TRP A 206 15.47 24.87 20.93
CA TRP A 206 15.44 26.32 20.80
C TRP A 206 14.23 26.90 21.58
N PRO A 207 14.41 27.93 22.43
CA PRO A 207 13.31 28.52 23.21
C PRO A 207 12.41 29.46 22.39
N GLY A 208 11.16 29.63 22.80
CA GLY A 208 10.26 30.65 22.20
C GLY A 208 9.30 30.12 21.14
N TRP A 209 9.20 28.80 20.96
CA TRP A 209 8.12 28.22 20.18
C TRP A 209 6.78 28.34 20.89
N SER A 210 5.72 28.57 20.12
CA SER A 210 4.35 28.34 20.60
C SER A 210 4.16 26.85 20.96
N ALA A 211 3.21 26.55 21.84
CA ALA A 211 2.94 25.17 22.25
C ALA A 211 2.59 24.26 21.06
N SER A 212 1.84 24.77 20.07
CA SER A 212 1.47 24.04 18.85
C SER A 212 2.65 23.82 17.90
N ALA A 213 3.50 24.82 17.72
CA ALA A 213 4.72 24.71 16.90
C ALA A 213 5.69 23.70 17.53
N PHE A 214 5.92 23.80 18.85
CA PHE A 214 6.75 22.87 19.59
C PHE A 214 6.26 21.42 19.47
N ALA A 215 4.96 21.19 19.70
CA ALA A 215 4.35 19.87 19.54
C ALA A 215 4.52 19.31 18.11
N THR A 216 4.40 20.16 17.09
CA THR A 216 4.60 19.78 15.69
C THR A 216 6.06 19.37 15.42
N LEU A 217 7.02 20.16 15.89
CA LEU A 217 8.45 19.87 15.74
C LEU A 217 8.83 18.56 16.43
N LEU A 218 8.34 18.32 17.64
CA LEU A 218 8.49 17.05 18.37
C LEU A 218 7.95 15.85 17.58
N GLN A 219 6.73 15.97 17.04
CA GLN A 219 6.12 14.89 16.24
C GLN A 219 6.94 14.57 14.98
N VAL A 220 7.40 15.61 14.27
CA VAL A 220 8.20 15.44 13.04
C VAL A 220 9.58 14.87 13.36
N GLN A 221 10.24 15.33 14.43
CA GLN A 221 11.50 14.78 14.90
C GLN A 221 11.35 13.29 15.24
N ALA A 222 10.34 12.92 16.02
CA ALA A 222 10.08 11.54 16.39
C ALA A 222 9.76 10.64 15.19
N TYR A 223 9.07 11.18 14.18
CA TYR A 223 8.82 10.50 12.90
C TYR A 223 10.13 10.18 12.17
N PHE A 224 10.99 11.17 11.93
CA PHE A 224 12.26 10.94 11.24
C PHE A 224 13.24 10.08 12.03
N GLN A 225 13.20 10.14 13.37
CA GLN A 225 14.00 9.26 14.21
C GLN A 225 13.55 7.79 14.08
N ARG A 226 12.23 7.54 14.09
CA ARG A 226 11.67 6.19 13.91
C ARG A 226 12.02 5.59 12.56
N HIS A 227 12.00 6.39 11.49
CA HIS A 227 12.23 5.91 10.13
C HIS A 227 13.62 6.23 9.57
N HIS A 228 14.62 6.43 10.43
CA HIS A 228 15.96 6.84 10.00
C HIS A 228 16.65 5.83 9.05
N GLN A 229 16.35 4.53 9.18
CA GLN A 229 16.88 3.49 8.28
C GLN A 229 16.13 3.46 6.94
N HIS A 230 14.89 3.94 6.90
CA HIS A 230 13.98 3.88 5.76
C HIS A 230 14.01 5.14 4.88
N THR A 231 14.92 6.09 5.16
CA THR A 231 15.05 7.38 4.47
C THR A 231 16.35 7.48 3.66
N ARG A 232 16.96 6.35 3.30
CA ARG A 232 18.20 6.26 2.49
C ARG A 232 17.92 6.48 0.99
N TYR A 233 17.20 7.55 0.66
CA TYR A 233 16.65 7.79 -0.68
C TYR A 233 17.70 7.79 -1.80
N GLN A 234 18.88 8.34 -1.58
CA GLN A 234 19.96 8.31 -2.58
C GLN A 234 20.43 6.89 -2.89
N THR A 235 20.47 6.01 -1.88
CA THR A 235 20.81 4.59 -2.07
C THR A 235 19.70 3.87 -2.81
N PHE A 236 18.44 4.08 -2.41
CA PHE A 236 17.27 3.46 -3.06
C PHE A 236 17.18 3.83 -4.54
N ASP A 237 17.43 5.10 -4.86
CA ASP A 237 17.45 5.63 -6.23
C ASP A 237 18.55 5.01 -7.09
N ARG A 238 19.77 4.84 -6.55
CA ARG A 238 20.87 4.14 -7.25
C ARG A 238 20.57 2.66 -7.51
N LEU A 239 19.75 2.05 -6.65
CA LEU A 239 19.27 0.68 -6.81
C LEU A 239 18.02 0.58 -7.71
N GLY A 240 17.53 1.70 -8.25
CA GLY A 240 16.33 1.74 -9.09
C GLY A 240 15.03 1.45 -8.32
N LEU A 241 15.04 1.58 -6.99
CA LEU A 241 13.88 1.28 -6.17
C LEU A 241 12.88 2.45 -6.18
N PRO A 242 11.57 2.15 -6.14
CA PRO A 242 10.54 3.18 -5.99
C PRO A 242 10.74 3.94 -4.66
N LEU A 243 10.59 5.27 -4.72
CA LEU A 243 10.73 6.15 -3.56
C LEU A 243 9.38 6.53 -2.94
N GLY A 244 8.27 6.06 -3.50
CA GLY A 244 6.93 6.39 -3.04
C GLY A 244 5.95 5.23 -3.15
N SER A 245 4.90 5.27 -2.35
CA SER A 245 3.78 4.34 -2.22
C SER A 245 2.71 4.53 -3.30
N GLY A 246 2.99 5.27 -4.37
CA GLY A 246 2.03 5.55 -5.45
C GLY A 246 1.38 4.30 -6.06
N MET A 247 2.07 3.15 -6.04
CA MET A 247 1.50 1.86 -6.47
C MET A 247 0.30 1.41 -5.62
N VAL A 248 0.38 1.52 -4.29
CA VAL A 248 -0.71 1.13 -3.40
C VAL A 248 -1.80 2.20 -3.35
N GLU A 249 -1.44 3.48 -3.42
CA GLU A 249 -2.44 4.56 -3.52
C GLU A 249 -3.28 4.42 -4.79
N SER A 250 -2.64 4.07 -5.92
CA SER A 250 -3.33 3.81 -7.18
C SER A 250 -4.21 2.57 -7.09
N ALA A 251 -3.73 1.51 -6.43
CA ALA A 251 -4.52 0.32 -6.14
C ALA A 251 -5.74 0.64 -5.27
N CYS A 252 -5.60 1.39 -4.17
CA CYS A 252 -6.70 1.84 -3.32
C CYS A 252 -7.75 2.62 -4.11
N LYS A 253 -7.31 3.55 -4.97
CA LYS A 253 -8.21 4.34 -5.83
C LYS A 253 -8.99 3.46 -6.79
N TRP A 254 -8.31 2.60 -7.54
CA TRP A 254 -8.93 1.79 -8.59
C TRP A 254 -9.70 0.59 -8.05
N LEU A 255 -9.12 -0.17 -7.11
CA LEU A 255 -9.72 -1.37 -6.54
C LEU A 255 -10.92 -0.99 -5.66
N ILE A 256 -10.74 -0.02 -4.76
CA ILE A 256 -11.75 0.29 -3.74
C ILE A 256 -12.56 1.54 -4.08
N GLN A 257 -11.94 2.71 -4.19
CA GLN A 257 -12.68 3.98 -4.22
C GLN A 257 -13.62 4.08 -5.43
N GLN A 258 -13.14 3.77 -6.63
CA GLN A 258 -13.95 3.84 -7.85
C GLN A 258 -15.17 2.91 -7.82
N ARG A 259 -15.08 1.77 -7.12
CA ARG A 259 -16.16 0.77 -7.11
C ARG A 259 -17.10 0.90 -5.93
N PHE A 260 -16.57 1.24 -4.75
CA PHE A 260 -17.27 1.15 -3.47
C PHE A 260 -17.56 2.52 -2.83
N LYS A 261 -17.04 3.62 -3.38
CA LYS A 261 -17.22 4.99 -2.84
C LYS A 261 -17.94 5.92 -3.83
N GLY A 262 -19.12 5.51 -4.28
CA GLY A 262 -20.01 6.34 -5.09
C GLY A 262 -20.98 7.19 -4.27
N VAL A 263 -21.58 8.21 -4.88
CA VAL A 263 -22.61 9.05 -4.25
C VAL A 263 -23.77 8.19 -3.78
N GLY A 264 -24.15 8.34 -2.50
CA GLY A 264 -25.25 7.60 -1.88
C GLY A 264 -24.96 6.12 -1.57
N MET A 265 -23.79 5.59 -1.92
CA MET A 265 -23.46 4.18 -1.64
C MET A 265 -23.31 3.93 -0.13
N ARG A 266 -23.96 2.85 0.33
CA ARG A 266 -23.83 2.32 1.69
C ARG A 266 -23.91 0.80 1.64
N TRP A 267 -22.81 0.14 2.00
CA TRP A 267 -22.70 -1.30 1.89
C TRP A 267 -23.16 -2.02 3.17
N SER A 268 -23.76 -3.20 3.00
CA SER A 268 -23.71 -4.22 4.05
C SER A 268 -22.34 -4.89 4.02
N GLU A 269 -21.93 -5.49 5.13
CA GLU A 269 -20.65 -6.18 5.24
C GLU A 269 -20.52 -7.35 4.26
N ASP A 270 -21.47 -8.29 4.29
CA ASP A 270 -21.47 -9.45 3.38
C ASP A 270 -21.48 -9.02 1.91
N GLY A 271 -22.32 -8.03 1.58
CA GLY A 271 -22.43 -7.53 0.21
C GLY A 271 -21.14 -6.86 -0.28
N PHE A 272 -20.42 -6.19 0.63
CA PHE A 272 -19.10 -5.63 0.33
C PHE A 272 -18.06 -6.74 0.16
N ASN A 273 -17.94 -7.66 1.12
CA ASN A 273 -16.92 -8.71 1.12
C ASN A 273 -17.06 -9.63 -0.10
N HIS A 274 -18.28 -10.09 -0.41
CA HIS A 274 -18.53 -10.90 -1.59
C HIS A 274 -18.08 -10.20 -2.88
N LEU A 275 -18.46 -8.93 -3.06
CA LEU A 275 -18.07 -8.19 -4.27
C LEU A 275 -16.57 -7.85 -4.29
N LEU A 276 -15.96 -7.59 -3.13
CA LEU A 276 -14.53 -7.33 -3.01
C LEU A 276 -13.72 -8.55 -3.45
N LEU A 277 -14.07 -9.75 -2.98
CA LEU A 277 -13.38 -10.99 -3.34
C LEU A 277 -13.50 -11.29 -4.84
N LEU A 278 -14.68 -11.10 -5.44
CA LEU A 278 -14.85 -11.24 -6.89
C LEU A 278 -13.98 -10.24 -7.67
N ARG A 279 -13.91 -8.99 -7.20
CA ARG A 279 -13.09 -7.96 -7.83
C ARG A 279 -11.59 -8.25 -7.69
N LEU A 280 -11.16 -8.77 -6.54
CA LEU A 280 -9.78 -9.23 -6.32
C LEU A 280 -9.44 -10.40 -7.25
N ALA A 281 -10.32 -11.40 -7.36
CA ALA A 281 -10.14 -12.53 -8.27
C ALA A 281 -9.97 -12.04 -9.72
N TRP A 282 -10.80 -11.09 -10.17
CA TRP A 282 -10.65 -10.46 -11.48
C TRP A 282 -9.35 -9.68 -11.64
N ALA A 283 -9.01 -8.81 -10.69
CA ALA A 283 -7.79 -8.02 -10.76
C ALA A 283 -6.51 -8.86 -10.72
N ASN A 284 -6.57 -10.03 -10.08
CA ASN A 284 -5.46 -10.97 -9.97
C ASN A 284 -5.43 -12.02 -11.09
N GLY A 285 -6.39 -12.01 -12.02
CA GLY A 285 -6.49 -12.98 -13.11
C GLY A 285 -6.90 -14.39 -12.68
N ARG A 286 -7.60 -14.52 -11.55
CA ARG A 286 -8.11 -15.78 -10.96
C ARG A 286 -9.65 -15.84 -10.94
N PHE A 287 -10.31 -15.00 -11.73
CA PHE A 287 -11.78 -14.93 -11.72
C PHE A 287 -12.43 -16.18 -12.29
N ASP A 288 -11.86 -16.71 -13.37
CA ASP A 288 -12.38 -17.91 -14.04
C ASP A 288 -12.28 -19.16 -13.17
N ASP A 289 -11.34 -19.19 -12.22
CA ASP A 289 -11.19 -20.31 -11.27
C ASP A 289 -12.41 -20.45 -10.33
N LEU A 290 -13.23 -19.39 -10.21
CA LEU A 290 -14.51 -19.44 -9.49
C LEU A 290 -15.63 -20.11 -10.31
N PHE A 291 -15.36 -20.45 -11.58
CA PHE A 291 -16.29 -21.02 -12.55
C PHE A 291 -15.71 -22.25 -13.28
N PRO A 292 -15.30 -23.31 -12.57
CA PRO A 292 -14.64 -24.47 -13.18
C PRO A 292 -15.51 -25.21 -14.20
N SER A 293 -16.83 -25.04 -14.16
CA SER A 293 -17.79 -25.66 -15.08
C SER A 293 -18.08 -24.84 -16.35
N VAL A 294 -17.52 -23.63 -16.47
CA VAL A 294 -17.64 -22.80 -17.68
C VAL A 294 -16.38 -23.01 -18.51
N PRO A 295 -16.48 -23.46 -19.78
CA PRO A 295 -15.32 -23.60 -20.65
C PRO A 295 -14.55 -22.27 -20.71
N LYS A 296 -13.24 -22.31 -20.45
CA LYS A 296 -12.37 -21.13 -20.61
C LYS A 296 -12.47 -20.67 -22.07
N SER A 297 -13.11 -19.53 -22.30
CA SER A 297 -13.14 -18.90 -23.63
C SER A 297 -11.70 -18.55 -24.03
N LEU A 298 -11.26 -18.96 -25.22
CA LEU A 298 -9.94 -18.68 -25.79
C LEU A 298 -9.72 -17.18 -26.15
N THR A 299 -10.55 -16.28 -25.64
CA THR A 299 -10.47 -14.85 -25.94
C THR A 299 -9.60 -14.12 -24.91
N ASP A 300 -8.46 -13.67 -25.41
CA ASP A 300 -7.42 -12.80 -24.85
C ASP A 300 -7.86 -11.95 -23.63
N PRO A 301 -7.10 -11.95 -22.51
CA PRO A 301 -7.32 -10.99 -21.45
C PRO A 301 -7.21 -9.57 -22.01
N SER A 302 -8.21 -8.73 -21.71
CA SER A 302 -8.31 -7.36 -22.21
C SER A 302 -6.96 -6.61 -22.07
N PRO A 303 -6.43 -6.01 -23.15
CA PRO A 303 -5.05 -5.49 -23.21
C PRO A 303 -4.80 -4.23 -22.36
N ASN A 304 -5.74 -3.83 -21.52
CA ASN A 304 -5.65 -2.64 -20.69
C ASN A 304 -5.51 -3.01 -19.21
N LEU A 305 -4.30 -3.42 -18.82
CA LEU A 305 -3.88 -3.51 -17.43
C LEU A 305 -2.49 -2.92 -17.25
#